data_AF-N8W032-F1
#
_entry.id   AF-N8W032-F1
#
_cell.length_a   1.000
_cell.length_b   1.000
_cell.length_c   1.000
_cell.angle_alpha   90.00
_cell.angle_beta   90.00
_cell.angle_gamma   90.00
#
_symmetry.space_group_name_H-M   'P 1'
#
loop_
_entity.id
_entity.type
_entity.pdbx_description
1 polymer ?
#
loop_
_entity_poly.entity_id
_entity_poly.type
_entity_poly.pdbx_seq_one_letter_code
_entity_poly.pdbx_strand_id
1 'polypeptide(L)'
;MTKLVLKTAVLIMACLSTLVFAKTQDKAIDPYSQCIDDTIQQLKLGNINNAVVEICSTRTKTVYAKQIVQLLDQIKKQSQEYKQPERYQDIMKSQQLWKNFVDQECRNAGAYIGSPMYEFCPMQKYAERLEQLEEYLN
;
A
#
# COMPACT_ATOMS: atom_id res chain seq x y z
N MET A 1 16.27 55.91 9.22
CA MET A 1 15.02 55.13 9.36
C MET A 1 14.96 53.92 8.42
N THR A 2 15.46 54.00 7.19
CA THR A 2 15.47 52.88 6.21
C THR A 2 16.31 51.65 6.59
N LYS A 3 17.46 51.83 7.26
CA LYS A 3 18.33 50.71 7.68
C LYS A 3 17.78 49.89 8.86
N LEU A 4 16.86 50.45 9.66
CA LEU A 4 16.29 49.76 10.83
C LEU A 4 15.17 48.80 10.39
N VAL A 5 14.38 49.20 9.40
CA VAL A 5 13.28 48.41 8.81
C VAL A 5 13.79 47.18 8.05
N LEU A 6 14.94 47.30 7.39
CA LEU A 6 15.54 46.19 6.64
C LEU A 6 16.08 45.09 7.57
N LYS A 7 16.59 45.46 8.75
CA LYS A 7 17.12 44.50 9.74
C LYS A 7 16.01 43.74 10.47
N THR A 8 14.88 44.38 10.75
CA THR A 8 13.71 43.70 11.34
C THR A 8 13.03 42.76 10.36
N ALA A 9 12.99 43.10 9.06
CA ALA A 9 12.42 42.22 8.03
C ALA A 9 13.20 40.90 7.87
N VAL A 10 14.53 40.94 7.94
CA VAL A 10 15.39 39.74 7.83
C VAL A 10 15.28 38.84 9.06
N LEU A 11 15.11 39.43 10.25
CA LEU A 11 14.96 38.66 11.50
C LEU A 11 13.63 37.88 11.55
N ILE A 12 12.55 38.47 11.02
CA ILE A 12 11.23 37.83 10.98
C ILE A 12 11.21 36.67 9.96
N MET A 13 11.88 36.82 8.82
CA MET A 13 11.94 35.79 7.78
C MET A 13 12.76 34.56 8.19
N ALA A 14 13.74 34.71 9.09
CA ALA A 14 14.53 33.60 9.63
C ALA A 14 13.79 32.78 10.71
N CYS A 15 12.75 33.34 11.34
CA CYS A 15 11.97 32.66 12.39
C CYS A 15 10.82 31.81 11.85
N LEU A 16 10.47 31.92 10.57
CA LEU A 16 9.37 31.18 9.94
C LEU A 16 9.78 29.83 9.34
N SER A 17 11.08 29.53 9.28
CA SER A 17 11.61 28.31 8.65
C SER A 17 11.69 27.07 9.55
N THR A 18 11.33 27.15 10.84
CA THR A 18 11.51 26.03 11.80
C THR A 18 10.22 25.36 12.28
N LEU A 19 9.05 25.67 11.70
CA LEU A 19 7.77 25.09 12.13
C LEU A 19 7.11 24.14 11.12
N VAL A 20 7.83 23.69 10.09
CA VAL A 20 7.39 22.54 9.31
C VAL A 20 7.90 21.28 10.01
N PHE A 21 7.27 20.92 11.12
CA PHE A 21 7.31 19.53 11.56
C PHE A 21 6.49 18.75 10.54
N ALA A 22 7.18 18.10 9.59
CA ALA A 22 6.58 17.02 8.84
C ALA A 22 6.09 16.02 9.88
N LYS A 23 4.77 15.97 10.10
CA LYS A 23 4.16 14.94 10.92
C LYS A 23 4.58 13.63 10.27
N THR A 24 5.47 12.88 10.92
CA THR A 24 5.74 11.51 10.54
C THR A 24 4.37 10.84 10.54
N GLN A 25 3.86 10.57 9.34
CA GLN A 25 2.66 9.77 9.19
C GLN A 25 3.06 8.45 9.82
N ASP A 26 2.46 8.10 10.97
CA ASP A 26 2.59 6.78 11.55
C ASP A 26 2.18 5.82 10.44
N LYS A 27 3.17 5.32 9.70
CA LYS A 27 2.93 4.44 8.59
C LYS A 27 2.41 3.19 9.26
N ALA A 28 1.13 2.88 9.05
CA ALA A 28 0.53 1.67 9.57
C ALA A 28 1.51 0.52 9.32
N ILE A 29 1.81 -0.25 10.37
CA ILE A 29 2.80 -1.32 10.31
C ILE A 29 2.42 -2.23 9.14
N ASP A 30 3.35 -2.36 8.19
CA ASP A 30 3.15 -3.20 7.00
C ASP A 30 2.94 -4.67 7.44
N PRO A 31 1.80 -5.30 7.09
CA PRO A 31 1.49 -6.67 7.52
C PRO A 31 2.54 -7.69 7.08
N TYR A 32 3.24 -7.45 5.96
CA TYR A 32 4.33 -8.32 5.51
C TYR A 32 5.54 -8.21 6.43
N SER A 33 6.02 -6.99 6.68
CA SER A 33 7.14 -6.75 7.59
C SER A 33 6.90 -7.33 8.99
N GLN A 34 5.70 -7.13 9.55
CA GLN A 34 5.34 -7.73 10.83
C GLN A 34 5.40 -9.27 10.79
N CYS A 35 4.87 -9.89 9.73
CA CYS A 35 4.94 -11.34 9.59
C CYS A 35 6.39 -11.85 9.52
N ILE A 36 7.28 -11.14 8.83
CA ILE A 36 8.70 -11.52 8.74
C ILE A 36 9.32 -11.55 10.14
N ASP A 37 9.18 -10.47 10.89
CA ASP A 37 9.74 -10.35 12.24
C ASP A 37 9.20 -11.45 13.16
N ASP A 38 7.87 -11.63 13.18
CA ASP A 38 7.20 -12.65 13.97
C ASP A 38 7.68 -14.06 13.60
N THR A 39 7.80 -14.36 12.32
CA THR A 39 8.17 -15.70 11.83
C THR A 39 9.63 -16.02 12.13
N ILE A 40 10.53 -15.06 11.94
CA ILE A 40 11.96 -15.21 12.27
C ILE A 40 12.11 -15.46 13.77
N GLN A 41 11.42 -14.68 14.61
CA GLN A 41 11.47 -14.83 16.06
C GLN A 41 10.88 -16.17 16.51
N GLN A 42 9.69 -16.55 16.02
CA GLN A 42 9.00 -17.79 16.41
C GLN A 42 9.80 -19.04 16.02
N LEU A 43 10.41 -19.04 14.84
CA LEU A 43 11.18 -20.17 14.32
C LEU A 43 12.67 -20.13 14.69
N LYS A 44 13.10 -19.11 15.45
CA LYS A 44 14.50 -18.90 15.86
C LYS A 44 15.47 -18.92 14.68
N LEU A 45 15.09 -18.27 13.60
CA LEU A 45 15.92 -18.16 12.40
C LEU A 45 16.93 -17.03 12.56
N GLY A 46 18.12 -17.19 11.97
CA GLY A 46 19.13 -16.13 12.01
C GLY A 46 18.83 -14.97 11.06
N ASN A 47 18.11 -15.22 9.97
CA ASN A 47 17.71 -14.21 8.99
C ASN A 47 16.52 -14.74 8.15
N ILE A 48 15.96 -13.87 7.30
CA ILE A 48 14.97 -14.22 6.30
C ILE A 48 15.51 -15.26 5.31
N ASN A 49 14.64 -16.16 4.85
CA ASN A 49 14.91 -17.11 3.78
C ASN A 49 13.66 -17.28 2.90
N ASN A 50 13.77 -18.04 1.82
CA ASN A 50 12.68 -18.22 0.85
C ASN A 50 11.38 -18.76 1.48
N ALA A 51 11.47 -19.67 2.45
CA ALA A 51 10.29 -20.20 3.14
C ALA A 51 9.59 -19.13 3.99
N VAL A 52 10.36 -18.26 4.66
CA VAL A 52 9.79 -17.11 5.39
C VAL A 52 9.10 -16.16 4.41
N VAL A 53 9.72 -15.85 3.27
CA VAL A 53 9.09 -15.01 2.23
C VAL A 53 7.81 -15.64 1.71
N GLU A 54 7.79 -16.94 1.43
CA GLU A 54 6.60 -17.66 0.95
C GLU A 54 5.44 -17.59 1.95
N ILE A 55 5.72 -17.93 3.22
CA ILE A 55 4.74 -17.90 4.31
C ILE A 55 4.14 -16.50 4.46
N CYS A 56 5.00 -15.48 4.55
CA CYS A 56 4.55 -14.14 4.81
C CYS A 56 3.89 -13.48 3.60
N SER A 57 4.38 -13.75 2.39
CA SER A 57 3.71 -13.26 1.17
C SER A 57 2.31 -13.85 1.04
N THR A 58 2.15 -15.15 1.32
CA THR A 58 0.84 -15.82 1.27
C THR A 58 -0.12 -15.28 2.32
N ARG A 59 0.34 -15.13 3.57
CA ARG A 59 -0.47 -14.57 4.66
C ARG A 59 -0.89 -13.13 4.36
N THR A 60 0.05 -12.29 3.96
CA THR A 60 -0.21 -10.87 3.70
C THR A 60 -1.10 -10.67 2.48
N LYS A 61 -0.88 -11.41 1.38
CA LYS A 61 -1.81 -11.43 0.24
C LYS A 61 -3.24 -11.77 0.68
N THR A 62 -3.40 -12.73 1.59
CA THR A 62 -4.72 -13.12 2.11
C THR A 62 -5.39 -12.00 2.90
N VAL A 63 -4.61 -11.24 3.68
CA VAL A 63 -5.09 -10.03 4.37
C VAL A 63 -5.53 -8.98 3.34
N TYR A 64 -4.67 -8.66 2.37
CA TYR A 64 -4.98 -7.67 1.35
C TYR A 64 -6.20 -8.06 0.50
N ALA A 65 -6.36 -9.34 0.17
CA ALA A 65 -7.53 -9.83 -0.55
C ALA A 65 -8.84 -9.53 0.21
N LYS A 66 -8.85 -9.69 1.54
CA LYS A 66 -10.01 -9.34 2.37
C LYS A 66 -10.27 -7.84 2.40
N GLN A 67 -9.22 -7.04 2.51
CA GLN A 67 -9.33 -5.58 2.49
C GLN A 67 -9.83 -5.07 1.13
N ILE A 68 -9.38 -5.65 0.01
CA ILE A 68 -9.89 -5.33 -1.33
C ILE A 68 -11.40 -5.55 -1.40
N VAL A 69 -11.91 -6.68 -0.90
CA VAL A 69 -13.36 -6.96 -0.87
C VAL A 69 -14.10 -5.90 -0.06
N GLN A 70 -13.56 -5.51 1.11
CA GLN A 70 -14.17 -4.47 1.94
C GLN A 70 -14.20 -3.11 1.24
N LEU A 71 -13.13 -2.72 0.54
CA LEU A 71 -13.09 -1.48 -0.24
C LEU A 71 -14.10 -1.51 -1.39
N LEU A 72 -14.22 -2.64 -2.09
CA LEU A 72 -15.21 -2.80 -3.16
C LEU A 72 -16.65 -2.68 -2.63
N ASP A 73 -16.93 -3.21 -1.44
CA ASP A 73 -18.22 -3.03 -0.76
C ASP A 73 -18.49 -1.57 -0.38
N GLN A 74 -17.47 -0.83 0.03
CA GLN A 74 -17.59 0.62 0.30
C GLN A 74 -17.85 1.41 -0.99
N ILE A 75 -17.09 1.12 -2.06
CA ILE A 75 -17.26 1.72 -3.38
C ILE A 75 -18.69 1.49 -3.88
N LYS A 76 -19.23 0.27 -3.69
CA LYS A 76 -20.62 -0.05 -4.04
C LYS A 76 -21.63 0.86 -3.34
N LYS A 77 -21.48 1.06 -2.02
CA LYS A 77 -22.35 1.91 -1.23
C LYS A 77 -22.26 3.37 -1.69
N GLN A 78 -21.05 3.90 -1.83
CA GLN A 78 -20.81 5.26 -2.32
C GLN A 78 -21.40 5.48 -3.73
N SER A 79 -21.24 4.51 -4.62
CA SER A 79 -21.85 4.55 -5.96
C SER A 79 -23.38 4.61 -5.91
N GLN A 80 -24.02 3.93 -4.95
CA GLN A 80 -25.47 4.01 -4.75
C GLN A 80 -25.88 5.39 -4.21
N GLU A 81 -25.17 5.91 -3.21
CA GLU A 81 -25.40 7.23 -2.61
C GLU A 81 -25.27 8.35 -3.64
N TYR A 82 -24.27 8.27 -4.51
CA TYR A 82 -24.01 9.27 -5.55
C TYR A 82 -24.85 9.05 -6.82
N LYS A 83 -25.70 8.02 -6.84
CA LYS A 83 -26.55 7.64 -7.99
C LYS A 83 -25.74 7.37 -9.27
N GLN A 84 -24.58 6.72 -9.12
CA GLN A 84 -23.66 6.31 -10.18
C GLN A 84 -23.50 4.77 -10.18
N PRO A 85 -24.54 4.00 -10.54
CA PRO A 85 -24.51 2.55 -10.49
C PRO A 85 -23.46 1.93 -11.44
N GLU A 86 -23.19 2.57 -12.57
CA GLU A 86 -22.20 2.14 -13.57
C GLU A 86 -20.77 2.12 -13.02
N ARG A 87 -20.42 3.08 -12.14
CA ARG A 87 -19.08 3.17 -11.54
C ARG A 87 -18.68 1.87 -10.84
N TYR A 88 -19.57 1.28 -10.05
CA TYR A 88 -19.29 0.02 -9.37
C TYR A 88 -19.14 -1.13 -10.37
N GLN A 89 -19.97 -1.18 -11.42
CA GLN A 89 -19.90 -2.23 -12.44
C GLN A 89 -18.58 -2.18 -13.21
N ASP A 90 -18.12 -1.00 -13.58
CA ASP A 90 -16.86 -0.80 -14.29
C ASP A 90 -15.65 -1.16 -13.42
N ILE A 91 -15.67 -0.78 -12.13
CA ILE A 91 -14.63 -1.16 -11.17
C ILE A 91 -14.59 -2.67 -10.97
N MET A 92 -15.75 -3.35 -10.87
CA MET A 92 -15.80 -4.80 -10.75
C MET A 92 -15.30 -5.51 -12.02
N LYS A 93 -15.62 -4.99 -13.20
CA LYS A 93 -15.07 -5.50 -14.47
C LYS A 93 -13.55 -5.36 -14.50
N SER A 94 -13.03 -4.18 -14.11
CA SER A 94 -11.59 -3.92 -13.99
C SER A 94 -10.94 -4.86 -12.97
N GLN A 95 -11.56 -5.10 -11.81
CA GLN A 95 -11.07 -6.01 -10.78
C GLN A 95 -10.90 -7.44 -11.30
N GLN A 96 -11.87 -7.95 -12.07
CA GLN A 96 -11.79 -9.29 -12.64
C GLN A 96 -10.67 -9.43 -13.67
N LEU A 97 -10.51 -8.43 -14.55
CA LEU A 97 -9.44 -8.41 -15.54
C LEU A 97 -8.06 -8.28 -14.87
N TRP A 98 -7.95 -7.40 -13.88
CA TRP A 98 -6.75 -7.20 -13.10
C TRP A 98 -6.29 -8.50 -12.42
N LYS A 99 -7.23 -9.28 -11.85
CA LYS A 99 -6.88 -10.56 -11.23
C LYS A 99 -6.22 -11.52 -12.23
N ASN A 100 -6.78 -11.65 -13.43
CA ASN A 100 -6.21 -12.52 -14.46
C ASN A 100 -4.84 -12.03 -14.93
N PHE A 101 -4.67 -10.72 -15.05
CA PHE A 101 -3.39 -10.08 -15.36
C PHE A 101 -2.34 -10.41 -14.29
N VAL A 102 -2.64 -10.18 -13.01
CA VAL A 102 -1.72 -10.48 -11.90
C VAL A 102 -1.36 -11.96 -11.84
N ASP A 103 -2.35 -12.84 -11.98
CA ASP A 103 -2.12 -14.28 -11.97
C ASP A 103 -1.16 -14.70 -13.11
N GLN A 104 -1.28 -14.10 -14.31
CA GLN A 104 -0.36 -14.39 -15.42
C GLN A 104 1.02 -13.76 -15.24
N GLU A 105 1.09 -12.48 -14.92
CA GLU A 105 2.36 -11.76 -14.79
C GLU A 105 3.19 -12.30 -13.64
N CYS A 106 2.56 -12.67 -12.52
CA CYS A 106 3.30 -13.25 -11.41
C CYS A 106 3.75 -14.69 -11.68
N ARG A 107 3.02 -15.46 -12.50
CA ARG A 107 3.54 -16.75 -13.01
C ARG A 107 4.74 -16.54 -13.92
N ASN A 108 4.70 -15.57 -14.81
CA ASN A 108 5.83 -15.21 -15.67
C ASN A 108 7.04 -14.82 -14.82
N ALA A 109 6.85 -13.89 -13.86
CA ALA A 109 7.91 -13.46 -12.95
C ALA A 109 8.50 -14.64 -12.17
N GLY A 110 7.66 -15.53 -11.64
CA GLY A 110 8.09 -16.78 -11.01
C GLY A 110 8.93 -17.66 -11.93
N ALA A 111 8.53 -17.82 -13.20
CA ALA A 111 9.25 -18.66 -14.15
C ALA A 111 10.62 -18.09 -14.57
N TYR A 112 10.77 -16.76 -14.64
CA TYR A 112 12.02 -16.12 -15.06
C TYR A 112 12.95 -15.75 -13.91
N ILE A 113 12.42 -15.47 -12.72
CA ILE A 113 13.20 -15.06 -11.53
C ILE A 113 13.41 -16.23 -10.57
N GLY A 114 12.43 -17.13 -10.45
CA GLY A 114 12.44 -18.25 -9.51
C GLY A 114 11.83 -17.91 -8.14
N SER A 115 11.76 -18.91 -7.26
CA SER A 115 11.24 -18.74 -5.90
C SER A 115 12.09 -17.74 -5.10
N PRO A 116 11.45 -16.90 -4.25
CA PRO A 116 10.05 -16.95 -3.81
C PRO A 116 9.10 -16.06 -4.62
N MET A 117 9.43 -15.73 -5.87
CA MET A 117 8.68 -14.75 -6.66
C MET A 117 7.23 -15.17 -6.95
N TYR A 118 6.94 -16.47 -6.99
CA TYR A 118 5.59 -17.01 -7.19
C TYR A 118 4.59 -16.48 -6.16
N GLU A 119 5.01 -16.30 -4.91
CA GLU A 119 4.17 -15.83 -3.81
C GLU A 119 4.39 -14.35 -3.51
N PHE A 120 5.63 -13.87 -3.68
CA PHE A 120 5.97 -12.48 -3.41
C PHE A 120 5.31 -11.51 -4.39
N CYS A 121 5.37 -11.78 -5.70
CA CYS A 121 4.74 -10.94 -6.72
C CYS A 121 3.25 -10.70 -6.48
N PRO A 122 2.39 -11.73 -6.29
CA PRO A 122 0.97 -11.49 -6.12
C PRO A 122 0.68 -10.76 -4.81
N MET A 123 1.51 -10.92 -3.77
CA MET A 123 1.36 -10.12 -2.54
C MET A 123 1.57 -8.63 -2.82
N GLN A 124 2.65 -8.26 -3.53
CA GLN A 124 2.92 -6.87 -3.90
C GLN A 124 1.80 -6.29 -4.77
N LYS A 125 1.33 -7.04 -5.77
CA LYS A 125 0.24 -6.57 -6.63
C LYS A 125 -1.07 -6.34 -5.87
N TYR A 126 -1.37 -7.17 -4.88
CA TYR A 126 -2.53 -6.95 -4.02
C TYR A 126 -2.38 -5.71 -3.14
N ALA A 127 -1.17 -5.37 -2.68
CA ALA A 127 -0.90 -4.11 -1.97
C ALA A 127 -1.14 -2.90 -2.89
N GLU A 128 -0.57 -2.90 -4.10
CA GLU A 128 -0.77 -1.84 -5.10
C GLU A 128 -2.27 -1.65 -5.42
N ARG A 129 -3.02 -2.76 -5.48
CA ARG A 129 -4.45 -2.70 -5.75
C ARG A 129 -5.27 -2.12 -4.60
N LEU A 130 -4.82 -2.30 -3.35
CA LEU A 130 -5.44 -1.62 -2.22
C LEU A 130 -5.28 -0.12 -2.35
N GLU A 131 -4.06 0.36 -2.54
CA GLU A 131 -3.78 1.80 -2.69
C GLU A 131 -4.65 2.42 -3.80
N GLN A 132 -4.73 1.74 -4.95
CA GLN A 132 -5.59 2.16 -6.06
C GLN A 132 -7.09 2.21 -5.69
N LEU A 133 -7.60 1.24 -4.94
CA LEU A 133 -9.02 1.21 -4.56
C LEU A 133 -9.35 2.21 -3.45
N GLU A 134 -8.40 2.48 -2.56
CA GLU A 134 -8.50 3.55 -1.56
C GLU A 134 -8.61 4.92 -2.22
N GLU A 135 -7.84 5.16 -3.29
CA GLU A 135 -7.96 6.40 -4.08
C GLU A 135 -9.36 6.63 -4.65
N TYR A 136 -10.10 5.56 -4.96
CA TYR A 136 -11.46 5.70 -5.48
C TYR A 136 -12.46 6.15 -4.43
N LEU A 137 -12.16 5.99 -3.14
CA LEU A 137 -13.04 6.40 -2.04
C LEU A 137 -12.84 7.86 -1.62
N ASN A 138 -11.73 8.48 -2.02
CA ASN A 138 -11.44 9.91 -1.77
C ASN A 138 -12.23 10.83 -2.71
#